data_AF-A0A968APD2-F1
#
_entry.id   AF-A0A968APD2-F1
#
_cell.length_a   1.000
_cell.length_b   1.000
_cell.length_c   1.000
_cell.angle_alpha   90.00
_cell.angle_beta   90.00
_cell.angle_gamma   90.00
#
_symmetry.space_group_name_H-M   'P 1'
#
loop_
_entity.id
_entity.type
_entity.pdbx_description
1 polymer ?
#
loop_
_entity_poly.entity_id
_entity_poly.type
_entity_poly.pdbx_seq_one_letter_code
_entity_poly.pdbx_strand_id
1 'polypeptide(L)'
;SAMKQSKQSYLPQINSPLIFSQWLEKLAAADLNQSRLFAHLSHHPKLVDQIPIKKETPIIIAIGPEGGFSENEARLAERCNFQPISLGNHILRTETAAVTAVAQVKLKLRTRG
;
A
#
# COMPACT_ATOMS: atom_id res chain seq x y z
N SER A 1 -9.33 -21.26 9.30
CA SER A 1 -8.36 -20.19 8.96
C SER A 1 -8.81 -19.52 7.67
N ALA A 2 -8.58 -18.20 7.55
CA ALA A 2 -9.31 -17.20 6.75
C ALA A 2 -9.83 -17.58 5.34
N MET A 3 -9.20 -18.50 4.61
CA MET A 3 -9.67 -18.96 3.30
C MET A 3 -10.97 -19.78 3.36
N LYS A 4 -11.18 -20.59 4.40
CA LYS A 4 -12.34 -21.51 4.48
C LYS A 4 -13.69 -20.80 4.59
N GLN A 5 -13.73 -19.55 5.04
CA GLN A 5 -14.98 -18.80 5.24
C GLN A 5 -15.28 -17.79 4.13
N SER A 6 -14.34 -17.51 3.22
CA SER A 6 -14.43 -16.33 2.36
C SER A 6 -14.95 -16.58 0.92
N LYS A 7 -15.16 -17.85 0.51
CA LYS A 7 -15.59 -18.26 -0.85
C LYS A 7 -14.84 -17.54 -2.02
N GLN A 8 -13.66 -16.99 -1.78
CA GLN A 8 -12.79 -16.38 -2.79
C GLN A 8 -11.60 -17.31 -3.05
N SER A 9 -11.53 -17.85 -4.28
CA SER A 9 -10.57 -18.88 -4.70
C SER A 9 -9.20 -18.30 -5.10
N TYR A 10 -8.74 -17.21 -4.47
CA TYR A 10 -7.39 -16.69 -4.70
C TYR A 10 -6.55 -16.90 -3.44
N LEU A 11 -5.54 -17.76 -3.54
CA LEU A 11 -4.55 -17.96 -2.49
C LEU A 11 -3.52 -16.83 -2.57
N PRO A 12 -3.43 -15.93 -1.57
CA PRO A 12 -2.41 -14.91 -1.56
C PRO A 12 -1.03 -15.55 -1.45
N GLN A 13 -0.10 -15.15 -2.32
CA GLN A 13 1.28 -15.59 -2.26
C GLN A 13 2.02 -14.83 -1.15
N ILE A 14 2.57 -15.57 -0.18
CA ILE A 14 3.44 -15.01 0.86
C ILE A 14 4.88 -15.15 0.37
N ASN A 15 5.57 -14.04 0.16
CA ASN A 15 6.97 -14.03 -0.26
C ASN A 15 7.91 -14.01 0.96
N SER A 16 9.15 -14.44 0.76
CA SER A 16 10.20 -14.34 1.79
C SER A 16 10.46 -12.89 2.19
N PRO A 17 10.84 -12.62 3.45
CA PRO A 17 11.20 -11.28 3.90
C PRO A 17 12.33 -10.67 3.05
N LEU A 18 12.22 -9.38 2.75
CA LEU A 18 13.20 -8.60 2.02
C LEU A 18 13.45 -7.28 2.74
N ILE A 19 14.66 -6.73 2.59
CA ILE A 19 14.97 -5.38 3.06
C ILE A 19 14.17 -4.38 2.22
N PHE A 20 13.61 -3.35 2.86
CA PHE A 20 12.74 -2.38 2.20
C PHE A 20 13.39 -1.72 0.97
N SER A 21 14.66 -1.32 1.06
CA SER A 21 15.40 -0.76 -0.08
C SER A 21 15.53 -1.74 -1.26
N GLN A 22 15.87 -3.00 -1.00
CA GLN A 22 15.97 -4.04 -2.03
C GLN A 22 14.61 -4.32 -2.68
N TRP A 23 13.53 -4.26 -1.89
CA TRP A 23 12.19 -4.40 -2.42
C TRP A 23 11.81 -3.24 -3.35
N LEU A 24 12.14 -2.00 -2.99
CA LEU A 24 11.94 -0.83 -3.85
C LEU A 24 12.74 -0.92 -5.16
N GLU A 25 14.00 -1.33 -5.11
CA GLU A 25 14.84 -1.55 -6.30
C GLU A 25 14.24 -2.60 -7.24
N LYS A 26 13.78 -3.72 -6.69
CA LYS A 26 13.11 -4.77 -7.46
C LYS A 26 11.84 -4.28 -8.13
N LEU A 27 11.06 -3.43 -7.46
CA LEU A 27 9.87 -2.81 -8.06
C LEU A 27 10.23 -1.80 -9.15
N ALA A 28 11.26 -0.99 -8.95
CA ALA A 28 11.73 -0.05 -9.97
C ALA A 28 12.19 -0.77 -11.25
N ALA A 29 12.84 -1.92 -11.11
CA ALA A 29 13.31 -2.73 -12.24
C ALA A 29 12.18 -3.45 -13.01
N ALA A 30 10.98 -3.59 -12.44
CA ALA A 30 9.92 -4.41 -13.03
C ALA A 30 9.21 -3.78 -14.24
N ASP A 31 9.44 -2.49 -14.55
CA ASP A 31 8.78 -1.71 -15.62
C ASP A 31 7.27 -2.00 -15.80
N LEU A 32 6.55 -1.99 -14.67
CA LEU A 32 5.10 -2.17 -14.64
C LEU A 32 4.40 -0.84 -14.37
N ASN A 33 3.37 -0.54 -15.17
CA ASN A 33 2.47 0.59 -14.94
C ASN A 33 1.58 0.33 -13.71
N GLN A 34 2.09 0.68 -12.52
CA GLN A 34 1.47 0.37 -11.23
C GLN A 34 1.22 1.63 -10.41
N SER A 35 0.12 1.64 -9.66
CA SER A 35 -0.12 2.65 -8.63
C SER A 35 0.60 2.23 -7.34
N ARG A 36 1.57 3.02 -6.89
CA ARG A 36 2.36 2.74 -5.68
C ARG A 36 1.94 3.68 -4.56
N LEU A 37 1.49 3.13 -3.45
CA LEU A 37 0.97 3.86 -2.29
C LEU A 37 1.76 3.46 -1.05
N PHE A 38 2.05 4.39 -0.15
CA PHE A 38 2.62 4.05 1.16
C PHE A 38 1.87 4.72 2.29
N ALA A 39 1.53 3.97 3.33
CA ALA A 39 0.79 4.48 4.48
C ALA A 39 1.72 5.23 5.42
N HIS A 40 1.53 6.55 5.51
CA HIS A 40 2.36 7.41 6.33
C HIS A 40 1.59 8.66 6.76
N LEU A 41 1.82 9.13 7.99
CA LEU A 41 1.12 10.29 8.55
C LEU A 41 1.86 11.61 8.28
N SER A 42 3.18 11.54 8.12
CA SER A 42 4.00 12.68 7.70
C SER A 42 4.08 12.70 6.15
N HIS A 43 4.65 13.75 5.55
CA HIS A 43 4.76 13.91 4.08
C HIS A 43 3.45 14.29 3.35
N HIS A 44 2.58 15.08 4.00
CA HIS A 44 1.33 15.60 3.41
C HIS A 44 0.47 14.51 2.73
N PRO A 45 0.15 13.43 3.47
CA PRO A 45 -0.53 12.29 2.89
C PRO A 45 -1.92 12.68 2.39
N LYS A 46 -2.28 12.17 1.23
CA LYS A 46 -3.62 12.36 0.68
C LYS A 46 -4.55 11.27 1.21
N LEU A 47 -5.84 11.59 1.33
CA LEU A 47 -6.83 10.53 1.51
C LEU A 47 -6.78 9.61 0.30
N VAL A 48 -6.99 8.30 0.51
CA VAL A 48 -7.01 7.32 -0.58
C VAL A 48 -7.95 7.76 -1.70
N ASP A 49 -9.06 8.42 -1.39
CA ASP A 49 -10.04 8.93 -2.36
C ASP A 49 -9.52 10.09 -3.24
N GLN A 50 -8.49 10.80 -2.82
CA GLN A 50 -7.89 11.91 -3.58
C GLN A 50 -6.81 11.44 -4.57
N ILE A 51 -6.38 10.18 -4.51
CA ILE A 51 -5.29 9.67 -5.35
C ILE A 51 -5.77 9.15 -6.71
N PRO A 52 -5.18 9.51 -7.86
CA PRO A 52 -5.59 8.95 -9.14
C PRO A 52 -5.22 7.47 -9.25
N ILE A 53 -6.13 6.57 -8.87
CA ILE A 53 -6.00 5.12 -9.04
C ILE A 53 -6.88 4.69 -10.22
N LYS A 54 -6.27 4.00 -11.20
CA LYS A 54 -6.97 3.40 -12.34
C LYS A 54 -7.38 1.97 -12.00
N LYS A 55 -8.57 1.56 -12.43
CA LYS A 55 -9.13 0.22 -12.12
C LYS A 55 -8.33 -0.93 -12.72
N GLU A 56 -7.63 -0.67 -13.81
CA GLU A 56 -6.88 -1.67 -14.60
C GLU A 56 -5.39 -1.73 -14.22
N THR A 57 -4.90 -0.84 -13.36
CA THR A 57 -3.49 -0.83 -12.96
C THR A 57 -3.30 -1.63 -11.67
N PRO A 58 -2.29 -2.52 -11.58
CA PRO A 58 -1.95 -3.15 -10.31
C PRO A 58 -1.61 -2.10 -9.26
N ILE A 59 -2.01 -2.36 -8.01
CA ILE A 59 -1.83 -1.44 -6.88
C ILE A 59 -0.90 -2.10 -5.88
N ILE A 60 0.15 -1.37 -5.49
CA ILE A 60 1.06 -1.75 -4.42
C ILE A 60 0.82 -0.81 -3.25
N ILE A 61 0.64 -1.38 -2.06
CA ILE A 61 0.47 -0.64 -0.82
C ILE A 61 1.57 -1.07 0.14
N ALA A 62 2.44 -0.13 0.53
CA ALA A 62 3.44 -0.35 1.57
C ALA A 62 2.90 0.09 2.94
N ILE A 63 2.97 -0.83 3.91
CA ILE A 63 2.58 -0.59 5.30
C ILE A 63 3.83 -0.68 6.16
N GLY A 64 4.07 0.35 6.97
CA GLY A 64 5.24 0.40 7.86
C GLY A 64 5.07 -0.48 9.10
N PRO A 65 6.15 -0.73 9.84
CA PRO A 65 6.12 -1.40 11.16
C PRO A 65 5.45 -0.50 12.23
N GLU A 66 5.37 -0.92 13.50
CA GLU A 66 4.71 -0.12 14.53
C GLU A 66 5.32 1.28 14.74
N GLY A 67 6.62 1.44 14.42
CA GLY A 67 7.32 2.73 14.43
C GLY A 67 7.10 3.59 13.18
N GLY A 68 6.36 3.09 12.18
CA GLY A 68 6.21 3.71 10.88
C GLY A 68 7.47 3.63 10.02
N PHE A 69 7.42 4.26 8.85
CA PHE A 69 8.59 4.47 8.00
C PHE A 69 9.45 5.58 8.58
N SER A 70 10.77 5.37 8.60
CA SER A 70 11.73 6.43 8.84
C SER A 70 11.68 7.47 7.71
N GLU A 71 12.16 8.68 8.00
CA GLU A 71 12.27 9.76 7.03
C GLU A 71 13.10 9.36 5.79
N ASN A 72 14.15 8.55 5.99
CA ASN A 72 14.95 8.04 4.87
C ASN A 72 14.16 7.04 4.01
N GLU A 73 13.39 6.15 4.62
CA GLU A 73 12.54 5.19 3.88
C GLU A 73 11.41 5.90 3.12
N ALA A 74 10.78 6.90 3.73
CA ALA A 74 9.76 7.71 3.07
C ALA A 74 10.33 8.41 1.81
N ARG A 75 11.48 9.08 1.94
CA ARG A 75 12.17 9.69 0.79
C ARG A 75 12.57 8.68 -0.29
N LEU A 76 13.02 7.47 0.10
CA LEU A 76 13.32 6.41 -0.86
C LEU A 76 12.06 5.94 -1.59
N ALA A 77 10.95 5.77 -0.87
CA ALA A 77 9.68 5.38 -1.47
C ALA A 77 9.20 6.43 -2.49
N GLU A 78 9.26 7.72 -2.13
CA GLU A 78 8.88 8.82 -3.04
C GLU A 78 9.74 8.84 -4.32
N ARG A 79 11.05 8.61 -4.20
CA ARG A 79 11.96 8.46 -5.36
C ARG A 79 11.57 7.28 -6.26
N CYS A 80 10.92 6.26 -5.70
CA CYS A 80 10.38 5.12 -6.42
C CYS A 80 8.89 5.30 -6.82
N ASN A 81 8.41 6.55 -6.89
CA ASN A 81 7.06 6.94 -7.28
C ASN A 81 5.94 6.45 -6.33
N PHE A 82 6.26 6.13 -5.08
CA PHE A 82 5.22 5.90 -4.09
C PHE A 82 4.56 7.23 -3.69
N GLN A 83 3.23 7.23 -3.64
CA GLN A 83 2.44 8.36 -3.14
C GLN A 83 2.04 8.13 -1.68
N PRO A 84 2.26 9.12 -0.78
CA PRO A 84 1.85 8.99 0.61
C PRO A 84 0.33 9.00 0.73
N ILE A 85 -0.21 8.02 1.45
CA ILE A 85 -1.64 7.93 1.80
C ILE A 85 -1.86 7.99 3.30
N SER A 86 -2.94 8.68 3.66
CA SER A 86 -3.48 8.68 5.01
C SER A 86 -4.60 7.65 5.09
N LEU A 87 -4.54 6.82 6.14
CA LEU A 87 -5.59 5.87 6.50
C LEU A 87 -6.54 6.43 7.57
N GLY A 88 -6.40 7.71 7.92
CA GLY A 88 -7.13 8.39 8.99
C GLY A 88 -6.21 9.27 9.84
N ASN A 89 -6.74 9.80 10.94
CA ASN A 89 -6.05 10.76 11.80
C ASN A 89 -5.19 10.10 12.90
N HIS A 90 -5.18 8.77 12.98
CA HIS A 90 -4.52 8.03 14.06
C HIS A 90 -3.49 7.05 13.51
N ILE A 91 -2.42 6.83 14.29
CA ILE A 91 -1.48 5.75 14.05
C ILE A 91 -2.24 4.43 14.27
N LEU A 92 -2.33 3.63 13.21
CA LEU A 92 -2.92 2.30 13.25
C LEU A 92 -1.83 1.26 13.54
N ARG A 93 -2.19 0.18 14.23
CA ARG A 93 -1.36 -1.03 14.29
C ARG A 93 -1.17 -1.58 12.87
N THR A 94 -0.02 -2.19 12.59
CA THR A 94 0.37 -2.72 11.27
C THR A 94 -0.73 -3.56 10.62
N GLU A 95 -1.37 -4.44 11.39
CA GLU A 95 -2.43 -5.35 10.92
C GLU A 95 -3.70 -4.58 10.54
N THR A 96 -4.08 -3.60 11.36
CA THR A 96 -5.25 -2.74 11.10
C THR A 96 -4.99 -1.83 9.90
N ALA A 97 -3.78 -1.28 9.78
CA ALA A 97 -3.38 -0.44 8.66
C ALA A 97 -3.50 -1.20 7.32
N ALA A 98 -3.02 -2.45 7.28
CA ALA A 98 -3.12 -3.28 6.08
C ALA A 98 -4.58 -3.53 5.66
N VAL A 99 -5.44 -3.94 6.60
CA VAL A 99 -6.85 -4.21 6.31
C VAL A 99 -7.60 -2.94 5.91
N THR A 100 -7.39 -1.82 6.61
CA THR A 100 -8.02 -0.53 6.30
C THR A 100 -7.58 -0.01 4.93
N ALA A 101 -6.30 -0.10 4.58
CA ALA A 101 -5.80 0.34 3.29
C ALA A 101 -6.45 -0.42 2.13
N VAL A 102 -6.50 -1.76 2.24
CA VAL A 102 -7.17 -2.61 1.24
C VAL A 102 -8.65 -2.28 1.14
N ALA A 103 -9.34 -2.08 2.26
CA ALA A 103 -10.76 -1.73 2.27
C ALA A 103 -11.05 -0.38 1.60
N GLN A 104 -10.26 0.66 1.91
CA GLN A 104 -10.42 2.00 1.32
C GLN A 104 -10.14 1.99 -0.20
N VAL A 105 -9.07 1.33 -0.63
CA VAL A 105 -8.74 1.19 -2.06
C VAL A 105 -9.85 0.43 -2.79
N LYS A 106 -10.33 -0.68 -2.22
CA LYS A 106 -11.42 -1.47 -2.81
C LYS A 106 -12.73 -0.68 -2.91
N LEU A 107 -13.07 0.11 -1.89
CA LEU A 107 -14.26 0.96 -1.89
C LEU A 107 -14.18 2.03 -2.98
N LYS A 108 -13.02 2.66 -3.14
CA LYS A 108 -12.76 3.64 -4.19
C LYS A 108 -12.92 3.06 -5.60
N LEU A 109 -12.31 1.89 -5.83
CA LEU A 109 -12.40 1.20 -7.12
C LEU A 109 -13.84 0.78 -7.48
N ARG A 110 -14.71 0.65 -6.48
CA ARG A 110 -16.12 0.27 -6.66
C ARG A 110 -17.04 1.47 -6.89
N THR A 111 -16.69 2.65 -6.38
CA THR A 111 -17.50 3.88 -6.48
C THR A 111 -17.26 4.68 -7.76
N ARG A 112 -16.19 4.40 -8.50
CA ARG A 112 -15.95 4.94 -9.86
C ARG A 112 -16.60 4.10 -10.97
N GLY A 113 -17.84 3.65 -10.74
CA GLY A 113 -18.68 2.95 -11.72
C GLY A 113 -19.64 3.90 -12.41
#